data_AF-A0A969JUL1-F1
#
_entry.id   AF-A0A969JUL1-F1
#
_cell.length_a   1.000
_cell.length_b   1.000
_cell.length_c   1.000
_cell.angle_alpha   90.00
_cell.angle_beta   90.00
_cell.angle_gamma   90.00
#
_symmetry.space_group_name_H-M   'P 1'
#
loop_
_entity.id
_entity.type
_entity.pdbx_description
1 polymer ?
#
loop_
_entity_poly.entity_id
_entity_poly.type
_entity_poly.pdbx_seq_one_letter_code
_entity_poly.pdbx_strand_id
1 'polypeptide(L)'
;MSANLEPKIAPVPWNPLRVSVLDRYLLKQLLLPFLFGVAAFSSIGVSVGALFDLIRKITTVNLPFEIALQVFFLQIPLYISYALPMSTLLATLMMYSRLSTDSELIAMRSAGISLYRLIMPAVALSLMITATSFAFNEAIVPAANYRATTTLETALKEDTKKFQEENILSSEYTEVKGEDGKSKRVLSRIFYANQFNGDSLSGLTVLDFPRVG
;
A
#
# COMPACT_ATOMS: atom_id res chain seq x y z
N MET A 1 5.86 79.84 17.20
CA MET A 1 6.50 79.10 16.09
C MET A 1 6.64 77.65 16.54
N SER A 2 5.53 76.90 16.46
CA SER A 2 5.45 75.50 16.91
C SER A 2 5.79 74.59 15.74
N ALA A 3 7.00 74.04 15.72
CA ALA A 3 7.42 73.06 14.74
C ALA A 3 6.68 71.74 15.01
N ASN A 4 5.77 71.39 14.10
CA ASN A 4 5.06 70.13 14.07
C ASN A 4 6.07 69.01 13.79
N LEU A 5 6.37 68.19 14.80
CA LEU A 5 7.18 66.98 14.67
C LEU A 5 6.21 65.80 14.50
N GLU A 6 5.68 65.63 13.29
CA GLU A 6 5.01 64.39 12.92
C GLU A 6 6.08 63.30 12.72
N PRO A 7 6.05 62.18 13.46
CA PRO A 7 6.94 61.07 13.19
C PRO A 7 6.56 60.43 11.85
N LYS A 8 7.40 60.64 10.84
CA LYS A 8 7.28 60.01 9.52
C LYS A 8 7.54 58.51 9.65
N ILE A 9 6.49 57.75 9.93
CA ILE A 9 6.53 56.29 10.00
C ILE A 9 6.78 55.77 8.57
N ALA A 10 8.00 55.31 8.30
CA ALA A 10 8.32 54.71 7.01
C ALA A 10 7.49 53.41 6.83
N PRO A 11 6.80 53.21 5.70
CA PRO A 11 6.09 51.96 5.46
C PRO A 11 7.12 50.83 5.40
N VAL A 12 6.93 49.82 6.25
CA VAL A 12 7.75 48.60 6.21
C VAL A 12 7.66 48.00 4.80
N PRO A 13 8.78 47.73 4.13
CA PRO A 13 8.77 47.14 2.80
C PRO A 13 8.20 45.72 2.92
N TRP A 14 6.96 45.55 2.47
CA TRP A 14 6.31 44.27 2.36
C TRP A 14 7.04 43.49 1.26
N ASN A 15 7.97 42.64 1.65
CA ASN A 15 8.66 41.78 0.68
C ASN A 15 7.89 40.46 0.58
N PRO A 16 7.11 40.22 -0.49
CA PRO A 16 6.30 39.00 -0.62
C PRO A 16 7.14 37.73 -0.75
N LEU A 17 8.46 37.87 -0.97
CA LEU A 17 9.42 36.79 -1.15
C LEU A 17 10.20 36.42 0.12
N ARG A 18 9.99 37.11 1.25
CA ARG A 18 10.60 36.71 2.53
C ARG A 18 9.66 35.77 3.27
N VAL A 19 10.10 34.53 3.45
CA VAL A 19 9.40 33.52 4.27
C VAL A 19 9.18 34.13 5.66
N SER A 20 7.93 34.45 5.99
CA SER A 20 7.61 35.05 7.27
C SER A 20 7.83 34.03 8.38
N VAL A 21 8.10 34.50 9.60
CA VAL A 21 8.14 33.63 10.79
C VAL A 21 6.83 32.84 10.91
N LEU A 22 5.71 33.46 10.51
CA LEU A 22 4.40 32.84 10.44
C LEU A 22 4.35 31.68 9.43
N ASP A 23 4.85 31.88 8.20
CA ASP A 23 4.78 30.86 7.15
C ASP A 23 5.61 29.63 7.55
N ARG A 24 6.78 29.85 8.16
CA ARG A 24 7.62 28.78 8.71
C ARG A 24 6.93 28.03 9.84
N TYR A 25 6.22 28.75 10.72
CA TYR A 25 5.48 28.16 11.82
C TYR A 25 4.33 27.28 11.31
N LEU A 26 3.52 27.80 10.39
CA LEU A 26 2.42 27.06 9.77
C LEU A 26 2.92 25.82 9.01
N LEU A 27 4.01 25.95 8.24
CA LEU A 27 4.62 24.80 7.56
C LEU A 27 5.11 23.73 8.55
N LYS A 28 5.72 24.12 9.68
CA LYS A 28 6.17 23.17 10.70
C LYS A 28 4.99 22.46 11.37
N GLN A 29 3.90 23.18 11.64
CA GLN A 29 2.68 22.59 12.18
C GLN A 29 2.01 21.63 11.19
N LEU A 30 2.13 21.88 9.89
CA LEU A 30 1.55 21.06 8.83
C LEU A 30 2.39 19.78 8.56
N LEU A 31 3.72 19.90 8.62
CA LEU A 31 4.65 18.85 8.22
C LEU A 31 4.63 17.65 9.18
N LEU A 32 4.44 17.88 10.49
CA LEU A 32 4.44 16.82 11.49
C LEU A 32 3.19 15.90 11.37
N PRO A 33 1.94 16.41 11.34
CA PRO A 33 0.75 15.62 11.02
C PRO A 33 0.80 14.96 9.63
N PHE A 34 1.44 15.61 8.65
CA PHE A 34 1.61 15.03 7.32
C PHE A 34 2.47 13.77 7.35
N LEU A 35 3.68 13.84 7.94
CA LEU A 35 4.57 12.68 8.06
C LEU A 35 3.92 11.57 8.87
N PHE A 36 3.24 11.92 9.97
CA PHE A 36 2.46 10.97 10.75
C PHE A 36 1.38 10.30 9.90
N GLY A 37 0.61 11.08 9.14
CA GLY A 37 -0.40 10.56 8.23
C GLY A 37 0.19 9.62 7.17
N VAL A 38 1.36 9.95 6.60
CA VAL A 38 1.99 9.10 5.58
C VAL A 38 2.38 7.77 6.20
N ALA A 39 3.02 7.79 7.38
CA ALA A 39 3.40 6.58 8.10
C ALA A 39 2.18 5.75 8.50
N ALA A 40 1.14 6.37 9.05
CA ALA A 40 -0.06 5.69 9.50
C ALA A 40 -0.84 5.05 8.34
N PHE A 41 -1.16 5.81 7.29
CA PHE A 41 -1.93 5.28 6.16
C PHE A 41 -1.15 4.25 5.35
N SER A 42 0.16 4.45 5.14
CA SER A 42 0.98 3.43 4.45
C SER A 42 1.12 2.16 5.28
N SER A 43 1.31 2.25 6.60
CA SER A 43 1.37 1.09 7.49
C SER A 43 0.07 0.30 7.52
N ILE A 44 -1.08 0.99 7.58
CA ILE A 44 -2.40 0.35 7.50
C ILE A 44 -2.58 -0.30 6.12
N GLY A 45 -2.25 0.41 5.04
CA GLY A 45 -2.37 -0.11 3.67
C GLY A 45 -1.54 -1.39 3.44
N VAL A 46 -0.28 -1.36 3.85
CA VAL A 46 0.63 -2.51 3.75
C VAL A 46 0.15 -3.67 4.62
N SER A 47 -0.28 -3.40 5.85
CA SER A 47 -0.80 -4.43 6.75
C SER A 47 -2.06 -5.10 6.21
N VAL A 48 -3.02 -4.32 5.73
CA VAL A 48 -4.32 -4.85 5.28
C VAL A 48 -4.22 -5.50 3.90
N GLY A 49 -3.46 -4.91 2.97
CA GLY A 49 -3.31 -5.45 1.62
C GLY A 49 -2.16 -6.46 1.52
N ALA A 50 -0.93 -5.97 1.55
CA ALA A 50 0.26 -6.79 1.28
C ALA A 50 0.43 -7.96 2.26
N LEU A 51 0.35 -7.67 3.57
CA LEU A 51 0.72 -8.63 4.60
C LEU A 51 -0.26 -9.81 4.64
N PHE A 52 -1.57 -9.56 4.64
CA PHE A 52 -2.57 -10.64 4.62
C PHE A 52 -2.48 -11.48 3.34
N ASP A 53 -2.29 -10.84 2.18
CA ASP A 53 -2.19 -11.56 0.91
C ASP A 53 -0.92 -12.43 0.85
N LEU A 54 0.21 -11.92 1.34
CA LEU A 54 1.46 -12.68 1.41
C LEU A 54 1.36 -13.85 2.39
N ILE A 55 0.77 -13.65 3.58
CA ILE A 55 0.58 -14.74 4.55
C ILE A 55 -0.28 -15.86 3.96
N ARG A 56 -1.36 -15.52 3.26
CA ARG A 56 -2.21 -16.51 2.56
C ARG A 56 -1.43 -17.25 1.48
N LYS A 57 -0.60 -16.56 0.69
CA LYS A 57 0.22 -17.18 -0.36
C LYS A 57 1.28 -18.13 0.21
N ILE A 58 1.91 -17.76 1.33
CA ILE A 58 2.87 -18.63 2.04
C ILE A 58 2.20 -19.91 2.50
N THR A 59 1.00 -19.81 3.10
CA THR A 59 0.29 -21.00 3.63
C THR A 59 -0.39 -21.86 2.58
N THR A 60 -0.85 -21.28 1.47
CA THR A 60 -1.60 -22.01 0.44
C THR A 60 -0.70 -22.60 -0.64
N VAL A 61 0.38 -21.90 -0.99
CA VAL A 61 1.25 -22.23 -2.15
C VAL A 61 2.69 -22.48 -1.72
N ASN A 62 3.00 -22.62 -0.42
CA ASN A 62 4.37 -22.81 0.10
C ASN A 62 5.40 -21.78 -0.41
N LEU A 63 4.97 -20.53 -0.63
CA LEU A 63 5.86 -19.47 -1.10
C LEU A 63 7.05 -19.28 -0.12
N PRO A 64 8.32 -19.31 -0.59
CA PRO A 64 9.47 -19.07 0.26
C PRO A 64 9.39 -17.71 0.98
N PHE A 65 9.68 -17.69 2.28
CA PHE A 65 9.59 -16.49 3.12
C PHE A 65 10.47 -15.34 2.60
N GLU A 66 11.65 -15.66 2.05
CA GLU A 66 12.56 -14.68 1.46
C GLU A 66 11.92 -13.92 0.29
N ILE A 67 11.22 -14.62 -0.59
CA ILE A 67 10.51 -14.02 -1.73
C ILE A 67 9.33 -13.18 -1.23
N ALA A 68 8.60 -13.66 -0.23
CA ALA A 68 7.50 -12.90 0.36
C ALA A 68 7.98 -11.57 0.96
N LEU A 69 9.13 -11.58 1.66
CA LEU A 69 9.72 -10.37 2.22
C LEU A 69 10.19 -9.40 1.13
N GLN A 70 10.78 -9.90 0.04
CA GLN A 70 11.16 -9.09 -1.11
C GLN A 70 9.93 -8.41 -1.73
N VAL A 71 8.86 -9.16 -1.97
CA VAL A 71 7.61 -8.64 -2.51
C VAL A 71 6.99 -7.60 -1.57
N PHE A 72 7.04 -7.85 -0.25
CA PHE A 72 6.57 -6.90 0.76
C PHE A 72 7.23 -5.52 0.62
N PHE A 73 8.57 -5.47 0.56
CA PHE A 73 9.30 -4.21 0.39
C PHE A 73 9.02 -3.55 -0.97
N LEU A 74 8.83 -4.34 -2.03
CA LEU A 74 8.47 -3.81 -3.35
C LEU A 74 7.06 -3.20 -3.40
N GLN A 75 6.16 -3.60 -2.50
CA GLN A 75 4.80 -3.05 -2.43
C GLN A 75 4.70 -1.76 -1.59
N ILE A 76 5.65 -1.48 -0.69
CA ILE A 76 5.62 -0.26 0.14
C ILE A 76 5.47 1.04 -0.67
N PRO A 77 6.20 1.28 -1.78
CA PRO A 77 6.08 2.51 -2.56
C PRO A 77 4.68 2.75 -3.14
N LEU A 78 3.96 1.67 -3.47
CA LEU A 78 2.58 1.74 -3.94
C LEU A 78 1.66 2.30 -2.85
N TYR A 79 1.76 1.76 -1.63
CA TYR A 79 0.93 2.23 -0.51
C TYR A 79 1.30 3.65 -0.07
N ILE A 80 2.57 4.04 -0.15
CA ILE A 80 2.98 5.43 0.08
C ILE A 80 2.31 6.36 -0.93
N SER A 81 2.26 5.98 -2.22
CA SER A 81 1.58 6.77 -3.26
C SER A 81 0.11 7.04 -2.93
N TYR A 82 -0.60 6.03 -2.43
CA TYR A 82 -1.98 6.18 -1.96
C TYR A 82 -2.09 6.98 -0.65
N ALA A 83 -1.12 6.83 0.25
CA ALA A 83 -1.09 7.55 1.52
C ALA A 83 -0.93 9.06 1.31
N LEU A 84 -0.08 9.50 0.39
CA LEU A 84 0.22 10.93 0.16
C LEU A 84 -1.03 11.84 0.13
N PRO A 85 -2.04 11.62 -0.73
CA PRO A 85 -3.25 12.46 -0.75
C PRO A 85 -4.06 12.35 0.56
N MET A 86 -4.19 11.15 1.14
CA MET A 86 -4.92 10.98 2.41
C MET A 86 -4.23 11.74 3.56
N SER A 87 -2.91 11.68 3.62
CA SER A 87 -2.09 12.36 4.62
C SER A 87 -2.15 13.88 4.50
N THR A 88 -2.26 14.43 3.28
CA THR A 88 -2.44 15.87 3.10
C THR A 88 -3.74 16.39 3.69
N LEU A 89 -4.83 15.66 3.46
CA LEU A 89 -6.13 16.00 4.02
C LEU A 89 -6.09 15.93 5.56
N LEU A 90 -5.51 14.86 6.10
CA LEU A 90 -5.34 14.72 7.55
C LEU A 90 -4.50 15.87 8.12
N ALA A 91 -3.38 16.20 7.47
CA ALA A 91 -2.46 17.20 7.97
C ALA A 91 -3.06 18.61 7.99
N THR A 92 -3.72 19.00 6.91
CA THR A 92 -4.39 20.29 6.79
C THR A 92 -5.52 20.39 7.82
N LEU A 93 -6.34 19.35 7.96
CA LEU A 93 -7.40 19.29 8.97
C LEU A 93 -6.84 19.42 10.39
N MET A 94 -5.82 18.64 10.74
CA MET A 94 -5.21 18.67 12.07
C MET A 94 -4.54 20.02 12.38
N MET A 95 -3.85 20.62 11.41
CA MET A 95 -3.23 21.95 11.58
C MET A 95 -4.29 23.00 11.89
N TYR A 96 -5.32 23.13 11.05
CA TYR A 96 -6.37 24.13 11.24
C TYR A 96 -7.23 23.85 12.48
N SER A 97 -7.47 22.57 12.79
CA SER A 97 -8.16 22.18 14.02
C SER A 97 -7.38 22.66 15.25
N ARG A 98 -6.07 22.41 15.32
CA ARG A 98 -5.23 22.87 16.44
C ARG A 98 -5.17 24.39 16.53
N LEU A 99 -4.91 25.07 15.41
CA LEU A 99 -4.91 26.54 15.35
C LEU A 99 -6.23 27.16 15.81
N SER A 100 -7.36 26.49 15.52
CA SER A 100 -8.67 26.94 15.96
C SER A 100 -8.89 26.69 17.46
N THR A 101 -8.50 25.51 17.96
CA THR A 101 -8.63 25.15 19.39
C THR A 101 -7.77 26.04 20.28
N ASP A 102 -6.54 26.32 19.85
CA ASP A 102 -5.60 27.16 20.59
C ASP A 102 -5.89 28.66 20.41
N SER A 103 -6.99 29.03 19.74
CA SER A 103 -7.37 30.40 19.39
C SER A 103 -6.32 31.20 18.58
N GLU A 104 -5.26 30.54 18.11
CA GLU A 104 -4.20 31.14 17.29
C GLU A 104 -4.76 31.66 15.95
N LEU A 105 -5.69 30.91 15.35
CA LEU A 105 -6.35 31.31 14.09
C LEU A 105 -7.12 32.63 14.25
N ILE A 106 -7.85 32.78 15.37
CA ILE A 106 -8.63 33.99 15.66
C ILE A 106 -7.69 35.16 15.98
N ALA A 107 -6.63 34.93 16.77
CA ALA A 107 -5.63 35.94 17.10
C ALA A 107 -4.96 36.51 15.83
N MET A 108 -4.57 35.65 14.88
CA MET A 108 -3.99 36.08 13.60
C MET A 108 -4.97 36.92 12.78
N ARG A 109 -6.25 36.53 12.72
CA ARG A 109 -7.28 37.28 12.01
C ARG A 109 -7.54 38.65 12.66
N SER A 110 -7.56 38.72 13.99
CA SER A 110 -7.70 39.99 14.73
C SER A 110 -6.50 40.91 14.53
N ALA A 111 -5.31 40.37 14.27
CA ALA A 111 -4.11 41.12 13.89
C ALA A 111 -4.12 41.65 12.44
N GLY A 112 -5.22 41.46 11.70
CA GLY A 112 -5.38 41.93 10.32
C GLY A 112 -4.74 41.02 9.26
N ILE A 113 -4.35 39.80 9.61
CA ILE A 113 -3.81 38.84 8.64
C ILE A 113 -4.94 38.29 7.78
N SER A 114 -4.79 38.38 6.46
CA SER A 114 -5.78 37.88 5.51
C SER A 114 -5.90 36.36 5.57
N LEU A 115 -7.13 35.84 5.44
CA LEU A 115 -7.39 34.40 5.42
C LEU A 115 -6.64 33.71 4.27
N TYR A 116 -6.50 34.37 3.13
CA TYR A 116 -5.73 33.86 1.98
C TYR A 116 -4.29 33.53 2.34
N ARG A 117 -3.64 34.34 3.20
CA ARG A 117 -2.27 34.08 3.64
C ARG A 117 -2.18 32.87 4.57
N LEU A 118 -3.22 32.61 5.37
CA LEU A 118 -3.30 31.44 6.24
C LEU A 118 -3.52 30.13 5.47
N ILE A 119 -4.14 30.19 4.28
CA ILE A 119 -4.41 29.04 3.42
C ILE A 119 -3.23 28.75 2.46
N MET A 120 -2.47 29.77 2.08
CA MET A 120 -1.32 29.66 1.17
C MET A 120 -0.33 28.53 1.53
N PRO A 121 0.14 28.33 2.78
CA PRO A 121 1.09 27.26 3.09
C PRO A 121 0.51 25.85 2.88
N ALA A 122 -0.79 25.66 3.13
CA ALA A 122 -1.46 24.39 2.85
C ALA A 122 -1.55 24.11 1.34
N VAL A 123 -1.84 25.15 0.54
CA VAL A 123 -1.87 25.05 -0.93
C VAL A 123 -0.48 24.83 -1.52
N ALA A 124 0.54 25.50 -0.99
CA ALA A 124 1.93 25.28 -1.40
C ALA A 124 2.37 23.84 -1.10
N LEU A 125 2.03 23.30 0.08
CA LEU A 125 2.33 21.92 0.42
C LEU A 125 1.58 20.94 -0.51
N SER A 126 0.29 21.16 -0.77
CA SER A 126 -0.49 20.26 -1.64
C SER A 126 0.07 20.23 -3.06
N LEU A 127 0.46 21.39 -3.61
CA LEU A 127 1.15 21.47 -4.91
C LEU A 127 2.47 20.69 -4.94
N MET A 128 3.30 20.84 -3.90
CA MET A 128 4.55 20.08 -3.78
C MET A 128 4.28 18.56 -3.74
N ILE A 129 3.24 18.15 -3.03
CA ILE A 129 2.87 16.74 -2.89
C ILE A 129 2.26 16.20 -4.18
N THR A 130 1.46 16.99 -4.90
CA THR A 130 0.96 16.63 -6.22
C THR A 130 2.12 16.38 -7.19
N ALA A 131 3.12 17.28 -7.24
CA ALA A 131 4.30 17.09 -8.08
C ALA A 131 5.09 15.83 -7.69
N THR A 132 5.27 15.61 -6.38
CA THR A 132 5.97 14.41 -5.87
C THR A 132 5.20 13.13 -6.18
N SER A 133 3.87 13.14 -5.99
CA SER A 133 2.99 12.01 -6.28
C SER A 133 2.96 11.69 -7.77
N PHE A 134 2.96 12.71 -8.64
CA PHE A 134 3.06 12.53 -10.07
C PHE A 134 4.38 11.82 -10.46
N ALA A 135 5.51 12.30 -9.96
CA ALA A 135 6.81 11.66 -10.18
C ALA A 135 6.87 10.21 -9.65
N PHE A 136 6.27 9.96 -8.48
CA PHE A 136 6.17 8.61 -7.91
C PHE A 136 5.32 7.68 -8.78
N ASN A 137 4.15 8.14 -9.24
CA ASN A 137 3.23 7.34 -10.04
C ASN A 137 3.76 7.07 -11.46
N GLU A 138 4.57 7.96 -12.02
CA GLU A 138 5.09 7.79 -13.37
C GLU A 138 6.38 6.94 -13.42
N ALA A 139 7.27 7.07 -12.44
CA ALA A 139 8.55 6.36 -12.46
C ALA A 139 8.61 5.16 -11.50
N ILE A 140 8.18 5.36 -10.25
CA ILE A 140 8.50 4.42 -9.16
C ILE A 140 7.44 3.33 -9.05
N VAL A 141 6.16 3.71 -9.04
CA VAL A 141 5.03 2.80 -8.85
C VAL A 141 4.92 1.72 -9.96
N PRO A 142 5.00 2.04 -11.27
CA PRO A 142 4.89 1.02 -12.31
C PRO A 142 6.10 0.08 -12.33
N ALA A 143 7.32 0.60 -12.12
CA ALA A 143 8.52 -0.22 -12.04
C ALA A 143 8.48 -1.18 -10.83
N ALA A 144 8.02 -0.70 -9.68
CA ALA A 144 7.88 -1.50 -8.47
C ALA A 144 6.80 -2.59 -8.62
N ASN A 145 5.62 -2.23 -9.14
CA ASN A 145 4.54 -3.20 -9.38
C ASN A 145 4.91 -4.23 -10.43
N TYR A 146 5.54 -3.81 -11.53
CA TYR A 146 6.00 -4.74 -12.56
C TYR A 146 6.96 -5.77 -11.97
N ARG A 147 7.98 -5.32 -11.23
CA ARG A 147 8.93 -6.21 -10.55
C ARG A 147 8.26 -7.11 -9.51
N ALA A 148 7.28 -6.61 -8.77
CA ALA A 148 6.53 -7.42 -7.80
C ALA A 148 5.76 -8.55 -8.49
N THR A 149 5.03 -8.23 -9.58
CA THR A 149 4.26 -9.21 -10.35
C THR A 149 5.16 -10.21 -11.06
N THR A 150 6.26 -9.78 -11.68
CA THR A 150 7.19 -10.70 -12.35
C THR A 150 7.90 -11.63 -11.37
N THR A 151 8.27 -11.13 -10.19
CA THR A 151 8.90 -11.97 -9.15
C THR A 151 7.90 -12.97 -8.60
N LEU A 152 6.65 -12.56 -8.36
CA LEU A 152 5.57 -13.47 -7.95
C LEU A 152 5.28 -14.52 -9.02
N GLU A 153 5.16 -14.13 -10.29
CA GLU A 153 4.92 -15.08 -11.38
C GLU A 153 6.08 -16.06 -11.56
N THR A 154 7.33 -15.57 -11.47
CA THR A 154 8.51 -16.43 -11.60
C THR A 154 8.58 -17.39 -10.44
N ALA A 155 8.38 -16.94 -9.20
CA ALA A 155 8.33 -17.81 -8.03
C ALA A 155 7.19 -18.83 -8.12
N LEU A 156 6.00 -18.44 -8.57
CA LEU A 156 4.88 -19.37 -8.77
C LEU A 156 5.16 -20.38 -9.90
N LYS A 157 5.81 -19.97 -10.99
CA LYS A 157 6.17 -20.87 -12.11
C LYS A 157 7.35 -21.78 -11.74
N GLU A 158 8.30 -21.29 -10.96
CA GLU A 158 9.47 -22.04 -10.50
C GLU A 158 9.09 -23.03 -9.39
N ASP A 159 8.15 -22.66 -8.53
CA ASP A 159 7.54 -23.58 -7.56
C ASP A 159 6.58 -24.55 -8.25
N THR A 160 5.82 -24.13 -9.28
CA THR A 160 5.08 -25.09 -10.15
C THR A 160 6.02 -26.06 -10.85
N LYS A 161 7.23 -25.64 -11.26
CA LYS A 161 8.27 -26.55 -11.77
C LYS A 161 8.81 -27.49 -10.69
N LYS A 162 9.03 -27.01 -9.45
CA LYS A 162 9.39 -27.88 -8.31
C LYS A 162 8.27 -28.84 -7.89
N PHE A 163 7.00 -28.44 -7.99
CA PHE A 163 5.83 -29.32 -7.80
C PHE A 163 5.60 -30.26 -8.99
N GLN A 164 6.15 -29.98 -10.18
CA GLN A 164 6.08 -30.85 -11.35
C GLN A 164 7.20 -31.89 -11.40
N GLU A 165 8.27 -31.75 -10.61
CA GLU A 165 9.39 -32.71 -10.62
C GLU A 165 9.29 -33.85 -9.59
N GLU A 166 8.38 -33.82 -8.61
CA GLU A 166 8.21 -34.96 -7.69
C GLU A 166 6.73 -35.35 -7.44
N ASN A 167 6.33 -36.46 -8.07
CA ASN A 167 5.19 -37.33 -7.74
C ASN A 167 3.79 -36.69 -7.68
N ILE A 168 3.06 -36.77 -8.78
CA ILE A 168 1.62 -36.47 -8.79
C ILE A 168 0.85 -37.70 -8.31
N LEU A 169 0.18 -37.56 -7.17
CA LEU A 169 -0.80 -38.52 -6.66
C LEU A 169 -2.20 -37.92 -6.81
N SER A 170 -2.99 -38.45 -7.75
CA SER A 170 -4.41 -38.12 -7.90
C SER A 170 -5.26 -39.36 -7.58
N SER A 171 -6.11 -39.25 -6.56
CA SER A 171 -7.07 -40.31 -6.19
C SER A 171 -8.47 -39.98 -6.68
N GLU A 172 -9.05 -40.90 -7.45
CA GLU A 172 -10.42 -40.82 -7.94
C GLU A 172 -11.33 -41.68 -7.05
N TYR A 173 -12.34 -41.06 -6.45
CA TYR A 173 -13.35 -41.73 -5.63
C TYR A 173 -14.65 -41.84 -6.43
N THR A 174 -15.21 -43.03 -6.53
CA THR A 174 -16.54 -43.23 -7.13
C THR A 174 -17.54 -43.53 -6.03
N GLU A 175 -18.67 -42.82 -6.02
CA GLU A 175 -19.78 -43.12 -5.12
C GLU A 175 -20.55 -44.33 -5.65
N VAL A 176 -20.54 -45.42 -4.89
CA VAL A 176 -21.35 -46.60 -5.18
C VAL A 176 -22.54 -46.58 -4.22
N LYS A 177 -23.76 -46.59 -4.77
CA LYS A 177 -24.99 -46.74 -4.00
C LYS A 177 -25.13 -48.20 -3.58
N GLY A 178 -25.03 -48.48 -2.28
CA GLY A 178 -25.39 -49.79 -1.75
C GLY A 178 -26.90 -49.99 -1.73
N GLU A 179 -27.35 -51.24 -1.74
CA GLU A 179 -28.79 -51.63 -1.73
C GLU A 179 -29.57 -51.12 -0.51
N ASP A 180 -28.92 -50.59 0.53
CA ASP A 180 -29.53 -49.94 1.71
C ASP A 180 -29.75 -48.42 1.55
N GLY A 181 -29.68 -47.87 0.33
CA GLY A 181 -29.97 -46.45 0.04
C GLY A 181 -28.95 -45.45 0.60
N LYS A 182 -27.83 -45.91 1.16
CA LYS A 182 -26.71 -45.06 1.62
C LYS A 182 -25.54 -45.14 0.65
N SER A 183 -25.14 -44.00 0.09
CA SER A 183 -23.96 -43.87 -0.77
C SER A 183 -22.68 -44.10 0.03
N LYS A 184 -21.84 -45.04 -0.41
CA LYS A 184 -20.52 -45.30 0.17
C LYS A 184 -19.47 -44.80 -0.82
N ARG A 185 -18.62 -43.85 -0.40
CA ARG A 185 -17.49 -43.39 -1.20
C ARG A 185 -16.44 -44.50 -1.20
N VAL A 186 -16.21 -45.11 -2.36
CA VAL A 186 -15.17 -46.14 -2.51
C VAL A 186 -14.08 -45.58 -3.42
N LEU A 187 -12.83 -45.74 -3.01
CA LEU A 187 -11.67 -45.36 -3.81
C LEU A 187 -11.64 -46.24 -5.05
N SER A 188 -11.75 -45.64 -6.25
CA SER A 188 -11.85 -46.40 -7.50
C SER A 188 -10.51 -46.52 -8.20
N ARG A 189 -9.67 -45.48 -8.13
CA ARG A 189 -8.42 -45.44 -8.89
C ARG A 189 -7.40 -44.50 -8.24
N ILE A 190 -6.15 -44.95 -8.16
CA ILE A 190 -5.01 -44.08 -7.86
C ILE A 190 -4.16 -43.95 -9.12
N PHE A 191 -3.90 -42.71 -9.52
CA PHE A 191 -2.90 -42.36 -10.52
C PHE A 191 -1.63 -41.93 -9.81
N TYR A 192 -0.55 -42.67 -10.02
CA TYR A 192 0.79 -42.28 -9.61
C TYR A 192 1.65 -42.08 -10.85
N ALA A 193 2.24 -40.91 -11.02
CA ALA A 193 3.20 -40.67 -12.09
C ALA A 193 4.55 -40.28 -11.49
N ASN A 194 5.59 -41.03 -11.87
CA ASN A 194 6.96 -40.82 -11.40
C ASN A 194 7.54 -39.47 -11.89
N GLN A 195 7.20 -39.04 -13.11
CA GLN A 195 7.62 -37.75 -13.67
C GLN A 195 6.51 -37.12 -14.51
N PHE A 196 6.25 -35.83 -14.32
CA PHE A 196 5.24 -35.09 -15.09
C PHE A 196 5.80 -33.77 -15.61
N ASN A 197 6.00 -33.67 -16.93
CA ASN A 197 6.63 -32.51 -17.55
C ASN A 197 5.60 -31.56 -18.21
N GLY A 198 4.40 -31.43 -17.62
CA GLY A 198 3.33 -30.56 -18.12
C GLY A 198 2.59 -31.05 -19.38
N ASP A 199 3.27 -31.74 -20.31
CA ASP A 199 2.71 -32.27 -21.56
C ASP A 199 2.81 -33.81 -21.67
N SER A 200 3.69 -34.44 -20.89
CA SER A 200 3.90 -35.90 -20.90
C SER A 200 4.05 -36.47 -19.50
N LEU A 201 3.32 -37.56 -19.22
CA LEU A 201 3.44 -38.37 -17.99
C LEU A 201 4.39 -39.55 -18.28
N SER A 202 5.47 -39.67 -17.51
CA SER A 202 6.41 -40.79 -17.59
C SER A 202 6.41 -41.61 -16.29
N GLY A 203 6.36 -42.94 -16.42
CA GLY A 203 6.30 -43.85 -15.27
C GLY A 203 4.95 -43.82 -14.53
N LEU A 204 3.85 -43.93 -15.29
CA LEU A 204 2.49 -43.98 -14.75
C LEU A 204 2.19 -45.39 -14.20
N THR A 205 1.94 -45.48 -12.89
CA THR A 205 1.35 -46.65 -12.23
C THR A 205 -0.11 -46.35 -11.95
N VAL A 206 -1.00 -47.08 -12.61
CA VAL A 206 -2.45 -47.03 -12.34
C VAL A 206 -2.81 -48.22 -11.47
N LEU A 207 -3.30 -47.94 -10.27
CA LEU A 207 -3.85 -48.97 -9.38
C LEU A 207 -5.37 -48.88 -9.44
N ASP A 208 -5.96 -49.85 -10.14
CA ASP A 208 -7.40 -50.05 -10.22
C ASP A 208 -7.86 -50.99 -9.10
N PHE A 209 -8.76 -50.50 -8.25
CA PHE A 209 -9.38 -51.33 -7.22
C PHE A 209 -10.65 -51.97 -7.80
N PRO A 210 -10.76 -53.31 -7.81
CA PRO A 210 -11.94 -53.97 -8.34
C PRO A 210 -13.19 -53.61 -7.53
N ARG A 211 -14.29 -53.34 -8.23
CA ARG A 211 -15.61 -53.15 -7.61
C ARG A 211 -15.98 -54.44 -6.88
N VAL A 212 -15.92 -54.40 -5.55
CA VAL A 212 -16.52 -55.44 -4.72
C VAL A 212 -18.03 -55.22 -4.84
N GLY A 213 -18.66 -56.07 -5.66
CA GLY A 213 -20.11 -56.18 -5.77
C GLY A 213 -20.73 -56.63 -4.46
#